data_AF-A0A7K0VQC3-F1
#
_entry.id   AF-A0A7K0VQC3-F1
#
_cell.length_a   1.000
_cell.length_b   1.000
_cell.length_c   1.000
_cell.angle_alpha   90.00
_cell.angle_beta   90.00
_cell.angle_gamma   90.00
#
_symmetry.space_group_name_H-M   'P 1'
#
loop_
_entity.id
_entity.type
_entity.pdbx_description
1 polymer ?
#
loop_
_entity_poly.entity_id
_entity_poly.type
_entity_poly.pdbx_seq_one_letter_code
_entity_poly.pdbx_strand_id
1 'polypeptide(L)' 'RILEAFPDSVFETVIAQTVRFPETTVAGEPITTYAGSSGGAASYRRLARELIAIGGSL' A
#
# COMPACT_ATOMS: atom_id res chain seq x y z
N ARG A 1 -6.54 -15.98 10.76
CA ARG A 1 -7.71 -16.40 9.91
C ARG A 1 -7.54 -16.14 8.41
N ILE A 2 -7.39 -14.91 7.90
CA ILE A 2 -7.19 -14.68 6.44
C ILE A 2 -5.80 -15.19 5.99
N LEU A 3 -4.75 -14.82 6.73
CA LEU A 3 -3.37 -15.24 6.43
C LEU A 3 -3.20 -16.77 6.46
N GLU A 4 -3.83 -17.45 7.42
CA GLU A 4 -3.81 -18.91 7.52
C GLU A 4 -4.58 -19.61 6.39
N ALA A 5 -5.65 -18.98 5.88
CA ALA A 5 -6.49 -19.54 4.84
C ALA A 5 -5.89 -19.35 3.42
N PHE A 6 -5.02 -18.35 3.26
CA PHE A 6 -4.45 -17.95 1.96
C PHE A 6 -2.96 -17.61 2.10
N PRO A 7 -2.11 -18.57 2.49
CA PRO A 7 -0.71 -18.30 2.84
C PRO A 7 0.10 -17.68 1.69
N ASP A 8 -0.20 -18.04 0.43
CA ASP A 8 0.55 -17.60 -0.74
C ASP A 8 -0.21 -16.56 -1.59
N SER A 9 -1.33 -16.03 -1.09
CA SER A 9 -2.20 -15.10 -1.85
C SER A 9 -2.47 -13.80 -1.11
N VAL A 10 -1.70 -13.50 -0.07
CA VAL A 10 -1.81 -12.28 0.74
C VAL A 10 -0.44 -11.63 0.85
N PHE A 11 -0.41 -10.31 0.66
CA PHE A 11 0.79 -9.49 0.84
C PHE A 11 1.16 -9.40 2.33
N GLU A 12 2.46 -9.26 2.61
CA GLU A 12 2.92 -9.00 3.97
C GLU A 12 2.60 -7.55 4.37
N THR A 13 2.64 -6.63 3.41
CA THR A 13 2.32 -5.22 3.66
C THR A 13 0.85 -5.01 4.00
N VAL A 14 0.60 -4.46 5.19
CA VAL A 14 -0.72 -3.97 5.60
C VAL A 14 -0.84 -2.46 5.34
N ILE A 15 -1.95 -2.07 4.72
CA ILE A 15 -2.33 -0.66 4.57
C ILE A 15 -3.34 -0.32 5.68
N ALA A 16 -2.88 0.39 6.70
CA ALA A 16 -3.73 0.85 7.79
C ALA A 16 -4.65 1.99 7.32
N GLN A 17 -5.85 2.07 7.89
CA GLN A 17 -6.75 3.19 7.65
C GLN A 17 -6.12 4.51 8.13
N THR A 18 -6.33 5.57 7.35
CA THR A 18 -5.86 6.92 7.71
C THR A 18 -6.77 7.98 7.09
N VAL A 19 -6.92 9.11 7.78
CA VAL A 19 -7.64 10.30 7.31
C VAL A 19 -7.01 10.92 6.05
N ARG A 20 -5.73 10.63 5.78
CA ARG A 20 -5.04 11.16 4.60
C ARG A 20 -5.54 10.57 3.29
N PHE A 21 -6.17 9.39 3.29
CA PHE A 21 -6.73 8.80 2.07
C PHE A 21 -7.90 9.61 1.49
N PRO A 22 -8.96 9.95 2.25
CA PRO A 22 -10.00 10.81 1.70
C PRO A 22 -9.48 12.21 1.33
N GLU A 23 -8.50 12.76 2.06
CA GLU A 23 -7.84 14.03 1.70
C GLU A 23 -7.18 13.96 0.30
N THR A 24 -6.49 12.85 -0.01
CA THR A 24 -5.84 12.66 -1.33
C THR A 24 -6.85 12.63 -2.48
N THR A 25 -8.02 12.03 -2.28
CA THR A 25 -9.11 12.03 -3.27
C THR A 25 -9.61 13.45 -3.54
N VAL A 26 -9.75 14.27 -2.49
CA VAL A 26 -10.20 15.68 -2.62
C VAL A 26 -9.12 16.53 -3.30
N ALA A 27 -7.86 16.32 -2.95
CA ALA A 27 -6.73 17.04 -3.53
C ALA A 27 -6.42 16.65 -4.99
N GLY A 28 -6.88 15.48 -5.44
CA GLY A 28 -6.57 14.96 -6.78
C GLY A 28 -5.13 14.50 -6.94
N GLU A 29 -4.43 14.22 -5.85
CA GLU A 29 -3.01 13.89 -5.83
C GLU A 29 -2.76 12.60 -5.03
N PRO A 30 -1.91 11.65 -5.51
CA PRO A 30 -1.61 10.42 -4.78
C PRO A 30 -1.00 10.66 -3.39
N ILE A 31 -1.24 9.75 -2.44
CA ILE A 31 -0.66 9.83 -1.09
C ILE A 31 0.88 9.88 -1.08
N THR A 32 1.52 9.32 -2.12
CA THR A 32 2.98 9.29 -2.27
C THR A 32 3.59 10.67 -2.51
N THR A 33 2.81 11.62 -3.02
CA THR A 33 3.26 13.00 -3.25
C THR A 33 2.57 13.98 -2.29
N TYR A 34 1.25 13.86 -2.09
CA TYR A 34 0.48 14.69 -1.13
C TYR A 34 0.99 14.57 0.32
N ALA A 35 1.26 13.34 0.77
CA ALA A 35 1.73 13.06 2.13
C ALA A 35 2.90 12.05 2.10
N GLY A 36 3.93 12.36 1.30
CA GLY A 36 4.98 11.40 0.96
C GLY A 36 5.77 10.80 2.13
N SER A 37 5.87 11.50 3.26
CA SER A 37 6.52 11.02 4.50
C SER A 37 5.57 10.26 5.45
N SER A 38 4.29 10.14 5.10
CA SER A 38 3.29 9.45 5.93
C SER A 38 3.48 7.93 5.94
N GLY A 39 2.93 7.29 6.99
CA GLY A 39 2.88 5.83 7.09
C GLY A 39 2.14 5.18 5.91
N GLY A 40 1.03 5.76 5.45
CA GLY A 40 0.29 5.26 4.28
C GLY A 40 1.11 5.30 3.00
N ALA A 41 1.86 6.39 2.76
CA ALA A 41 2.78 6.48 1.63
C ALA A 41 3.93 5.45 1.73
N ALA A 42 4.45 5.22 2.94
CA ALA A 42 5.46 4.20 3.17
C ALA A 42 4.94 2.77 2.92
N SER A 43 3.71 2.45 3.36
CA SER A 43 3.06 1.17 3.09
C SER A 43 2.88 0.94 1.59
N TYR A 44 2.38 1.92 0.82
CA TYR A 44 2.26 1.76 -0.63
C TYR A 44 3.61 1.50 -1.33
N ARG A 45 4.68 2.16 -0.88
CA ARG A 45 6.04 1.88 -1.40
C ARG A 45 6.53 0.48 -1.05
N ARG A 46 6.18 -0.05 0.13
CA ARG A 46 6.52 -1.42 0.53
C ARG A 46 5.73 -2.44 -0.29
N LEU A 47 4.43 -2.22 -0.45
CA LEU A 47 3.58 -3.05 -1.31
C LEU A 47 4.09 -3.09 -2.76
N ALA A 48 4.49 -1.94 -3.32
CA ALA A 48 5.06 -1.90 -4.66
C ALA A 48 6.33 -2.76 -4.78
N ARG A 49 7.19 -2.79 -3.75
CA ARG A 49 8.37 -3.67 -3.73
C ARG A 49 7.99 -5.15 -3.65
N GLU A 50 6.98 -5.50 -2.84
CA GLU A 50 6.47 -6.87 -2.78
C GLU A 50 5.91 -7.32 -4.14
N LEU A 51 5.13 -6.47 -4.81
CA LEU A 51 4.61 -6.72 -6.16
C LEU A 51 5.72 -6.99 -7.18
N ILE A 52 6.77 -6.17 -7.18
CA ILE A 52 7.92 -6.36 -8.08
C ILE A 52 8.62 -7.69 -7.77
N ALA A 53 8.85 -8.00 -6.49
CA ALA A 53 9.50 -9.24 -6.06
C ALA A 53 8.72 -10.51 -6.44
N ILE A 54 7.38 -10.44 -6.43
CA ILE A 54 6.50 -11.57 -6.77
C ILE A 54 6.48 -11.87 -8.28
N GLY A 55 6.87 -10.91 -9.12
CA GLY A 55 6.88 -11.11 -10.58
C GLY A 55 6.20 -9.99 -11.37
N GLY A 56 5.98 -8.81 -10.80
CA GLY A 56 5.51 -7.61 -11.53
C GLY A 56 6.48 -7.07 -12.59
N SER A 57 7.42 -7.88 -13.09
CA SER A 57 8.32 -7.58 -14.21
C SER A 57 7.97 -8.34 -15.50
N LEU A 58 6.78 -8.98 -15.55
CA LEU A 58 6.25 -9.62 -16.77
C LEU A 58 5.70 -8.58 -17.76
#